data_AF-A0A382ZRC5-F1
#
_entry.id   AF-A0A382ZRC5-F1
#
_cell.length_a   1.000
_cell.length_b   1.000
_cell.length_c   1.000
_cell.angle_alpha   90.00
_cell.angle_beta   90.00
_cell.angle_gamma   90.00
#
_symmetry.space_group_name_H-M   'P 1'
#
loop_
_entity.id
_entity.type
_entity.pdbx_description
1 polymer ?
#
loop_
_entity_poly.entity_id
_entity_poly.type
_entity_poly.pdbx_seq_one_letter_code
_entity_poly.pdbx_strand_id
1 'polypeptide(L)'
;MGDLDQAVEHFEDSLALCRPAGFRPESAWTCSDYAETLSKRDDEGDRAKAMSLLDESLTISTELSMRPLMERVLDRQEILYRRKVVKGVYNRLLTVSIVPLPHLQPVTTRTAD
;
A
#
# COMPACT_ATOMS: atom_id res chain seq x y z
N MET A 1 7.16 10.23 12.44
CA MET A 1 6.00 9.40 12.10
C MET A 1 6.41 7.95 12.27
N GLY A 2 6.33 7.43 13.49
CA GLY A 2 6.72 6.06 13.85
C GLY A 2 5.57 5.23 14.44
N ASP A 3 4.32 5.69 14.27
CA ASP A 3 3.14 5.05 14.86
C ASP A 3 2.52 3.95 13.96
N LEU A 4 2.93 3.86 12.70
CA LEU A 4 2.34 2.87 11.78
C LEU A 4 2.84 1.44 12.10
N ASP A 5 4.11 1.29 12.47
CA ASP A 5 4.66 -0.01 12.90
C ASP A 5 4.03 -0.49 14.22
N GLN A 6 3.82 0.41 15.18
CA GLN A 6 3.13 0.08 16.43
C GLN A 6 1.65 -0.24 16.17
N ALA A 7 0.97 0.51 15.29
CA ALA A 7 -0.40 0.18 14.91
C ALA A 7 -0.48 -1.20 14.26
N VAL A 8 0.47 -1.52 13.37
CA VAL A 8 0.58 -2.84 12.73
C VAL A 8 0.70 -3.95 13.78
N GLU A 9 1.59 -3.80 14.76
CA GLU A 9 1.79 -4.78 15.85
C GLU A 9 0.51 -4.94 16.69
N HIS A 10 -0.14 -3.84 17.07
CA HIS A 10 -1.41 -3.86 17.80
C HIS A 10 -2.54 -4.56 17.03
N PHE A 11 -2.60 -4.41 15.70
CA PHE A 11 -3.59 -5.10 14.87
C PHE A 11 -3.30 -6.60 14.77
N GLU A 12 -2.04 -7.00 14.68
CA GLU A 12 -1.66 -8.42 14.68
C GLU A 12 -2.01 -9.11 16.00
N ASP A 13 -1.71 -8.47 17.13
CA ASP A 13 -2.08 -8.97 18.45
C ASP A 13 -3.61 -9.07 18.61
N SER A 14 -4.34 -8.05 18.16
CA SER A 14 -5.81 -8.04 18.21
C SER A 14 -6.41 -9.17 17.36
N LEU A 15 -5.86 -9.44 16.17
CA LEU A 15 -6.31 -10.52 15.29
C LEU A 15 -5.92 -11.91 15.83
N ALA A 16 -4.76 -12.03 16.46
CA ALA A 16 -4.34 -13.27 17.13
C ALA A 16 -5.29 -13.63 18.29
N LEU A 17 -5.82 -12.62 19.00
CA LEU A 17 -6.84 -12.80 20.04
C LEU A 17 -8.23 -13.06 19.47
N CYS A 18 -8.59 -12.44 18.34
CA CYS A 18 -9.92 -12.58 17.73
C CYS A 18 -10.14 -13.93 17.04
N ARG A 19 -9.09 -14.52 16.44
CA ARG A 19 -9.14 -15.82 15.75
C ARG A 19 -9.72 -16.97 16.58
N PRO A 20 -9.27 -17.23 17.83
CA PRO A 20 -9.83 -18.29 18.65
C PRO A 20 -11.22 -17.95 19.20
N ALA A 21 -11.56 -16.67 19.31
CA ALA A 21 -12.79 -16.22 19.96
C ALA A 21 -14.03 -16.20 19.03
N GLY A 22 -13.84 -16.33 17.71
CA GLY A 22 -14.95 -16.43 16.77
C GLY A 22 -15.72 -15.12 16.56
N PHE A 23 -15.14 -13.97 16.88
CA PHE A 23 -15.69 -12.64 16.61
C PHE A 23 -15.56 -12.28 15.13
N ARG A 24 -16.40 -12.91 14.30
CA ARG A 24 -16.32 -12.83 12.84
C ARG A 24 -16.54 -11.40 12.30
N PRO A 25 -17.62 -10.67 12.66
CA PRO A 25 -17.84 -9.34 12.10
C PRO A 25 -16.80 -8.32 12.57
N GLU A 26 -16.38 -8.37 13.84
CA GLU A 26 -15.36 -7.47 14.38
C GLU A 26 -13.99 -7.72 13.73
N SER A 27 -13.61 -8.99 13.54
CA SER A 27 -12.37 -9.36 12.85
C SER A 27 -12.34 -8.81 11.41
N ALA A 28 -13.47 -8.86 10.69
CA ALA A 28 -13.55 -8.33 9.34
C ALA A 28 -13.31 -6.81 9.29
N TRP A 29 -13.90 -6.06 10.22
CA TRP A 29 -13.64 -4.61 10.33
C TRP A 29 -12.17 -4.33 10.65
N THR A 30 -11.59 -5.05 11.62
CA THR A 30 -10.18 -4.91 11.98
C THR A 30 -9.26 -5.22 10.80
N CYS A 31 -9.53 -6.27 10.02
CA CYS A 31 -8.76 -6.59 8.82
C CYS A 31 -8.82 -5.47 7.77
N SER A 32 -9.98 -4.84 7.58
CA SER A 32 -10.15 -3.73 6.63
C SER A 32 -9.36 -2.48 7.04
N ASP A 33 -9.38 -2.13 8.33
CA ASP A 33 -8.65 -0.97 8.85
C ASP A 33 -7.13 -1.24 8.92
N TYR A 34 -6.73 -2.49 9.21
CA TYR A 34 -5.34 -2.90 9.16
C TYR A 34 -4.77 -2.85 7.73
N ALA A 35 -5.54 -3.29 6.73
CA ALA A 35 -5.14 -3.16 5.33
C ALA A 35 -4.96 -1.69 4.91
N GLU A 36 -5.75 -0.77 5.44
CA GLU A 36 -5.61 0.67 5.18
C GLU A 36 -4.32 1.24 5.79
N THR A 37 -3.97 0.85 7.02
CA THR A 37 -2.73 1.31 7.66
C THR A 37 -1.48 0.77 6.93
N LEU A 38 -1.49 -0.49 6.51
CA LEU A 38 -0.45 -1.06 5.65
C LEU A 38 -0.36 -0.35 4.29
N SER A 39 -1.50 0.04 3.72
CA SER A 39 -1.53 0.82 2.47
C SER A 39 -0.94 2.23 2.62
N LYS A 40 -1.03 2.82 3.82
CA LYS A 40 -0.43 4.13 4.15
C LYS A 40 1.07 4.02 4.43
N ARG A 41 1.50 2.95 5.11
CA ARG A 41 2.92 2.65 5.36
C ARG A 41 3.68 2.41 4.05
N ASP A 42 3.06 1.69 3.11
CA ASP A 42 3.53 1.52 1.73
C ASP A 42 4.93 0.89 1.62
N ASP A 43 5.33 0.08 2.62
CA ASP A 43 6.58 -0.68 2.63
C ASP A 43 6.53 -1.93 1.73
N GLU A 44 7.70 -2.51 1.49
CA GLU A 44 7.84 -3.76 0.73
C GLU A 44 7.17 -4.92 1.49
N GLY A 45 6.21 -5.59 0.86
CA GLY A 45 5.44 -6.70 1.45
C GLY A 45 4.13 -6.30 2.14
N ASP A 46 3.99 -5.05 2.60
CA ASP A 46 2.75 -4.54 3.22
C ASP A 46 1.54 -4.66 2.33
N ARG A 47 1.77 -4.44 1.05
CA ARG A 47 0.75 -4.54 0.04
C ARG A 47 0.22 -5.95 -0.11
N ALA A 48 1.11 -6.95 -0.09
CA ALA A 48 0.71 -8.35 -0.19
C ALA A 48 -0.12 -8.71 1.05
N LYS A 49 0.34 -8.27 2.23
CA LYS A 49 -0.37 -8.44 3.50
C LYS A 49 -1.74 -7.75 3.51
N ALA A 50 -1.82 -6.49 3.04
CA ALA A 50 -3.07 -5.74 2.92
C ALA A 50 -4.06 -6.43 1.98
N MET A 51 -3.60 -6.98 0.85
CA MET A 51 -4.45 -7.75 -0.05
C MET A 51 -4.98 -9.03 0.60
N SER A 52 -4.16 -9.77 1.33
CA SER A 52 -4.61 -10.97 2.08
C SER A 52 -5.63 -10.62 3.16
N LEU A 53 -5.44 -9.53 3.90
CA LEU A 53 -6.38 -9.08 4.93
C LEU A 53 -7.72 -8.63 4.34
N LEU A 54 -7.69 -7.95 3.19
CA LEU A 54 -8.91 -7.58 2.47
C LEU A 54 -9.67 -8.81 1.95
N ASP A 55 -8.98 -9.84 1.49
CA ASP A 55 -9.61 -11.10 1.06
C ASP A 55 -10.30 -11.81 2.23
N GLU A 56 -9.61 -11.96 3.37
CA GLU A 56 -10.17 -12.54 4.60
C GLU A 56 -11.40 -11.75 5.07
N SER A 57 -11.32 -10.42 5.05
CA SER A 57 -12.44 -9.52 5.35
C SER A 57 -13.63 -9.71 4.39
N LEU A 58 -13.37 -9.93 3.10
CA LEU A 58 -14.40 -10.16 2.08
C LEU A 58 -15.09 -11.51 2.29
N THR A 59 -14.33 -12.56 2.58
CA THR A 59 -14.88 -13.89 2.88
C THR A 59 -15.86 -13.82 4.04
N ILE A 60 -15.43 -13.22 5.15
CA ILE A 60 -16.28 -13.10 6.35
C ILE A 60 -17.51 -12.23 6.07
N SER A 61 -17.35 -11.11 5.37
CA SER A 61 -18.47 -10.22 5.05
C SER A 61 -19.48 -10.86 4.10
N THR A 62 -19.02 -11.70 3.18
CA THR A 62 -19.90 -12.45 2.27
C THR A 62 -20.69 -13.50 3.05
N GLU A 63 -20.03 -14.24 3.95
CA GLU A 63 -20.68 -15.23 4.81
C GLU A 63 -21.71 -14.60 5.75
N LEU A 64 -21.45 -13.38 6.24
CA LEU A 64 -22.36 -12.63 7.11
C LEU A 64 -23.34 -11.73 6.34
N SER A 65 -23.27 -11.70 5.00
CA SER A 65 -24.06 -10.80 4.13
C SER A 65 -23.95 -9.31 4.50
N MET A 66 -22.78 -8.87 4.97
CA MET A 66 -22.46 -7.51 5.38
C MET A 66 -22.11 -6.60 4.19
N ARG A 67 -23.14 -6.19 3.44
CA ARG A 67 -22.99 -5.30 2.27
C ARG A 67 -22.07 -4.07 2.44
N PRO A 68 -22.17 -3.26 3.51
CA PRO A 68 -21.32 -2.06 3.63
C PRO A 68 -19.83 -2.40 3.77
N LEU A 69 -19.52 -3.55 4.37
CA LEU A 69 -18.13 -3.99 4.53
C LEU A 69 -17.60 -4.54 3.20
N MET A 70 -18.42 -5.27 2.45
CA MET A 70 -18.08 -5.76 1.11
C MET A 70 -17.73 -4.61 0.15
N GLU A 71 -18.56 -3.56 0.10
CA GLU A 71 -18.30 -2.37 -0.73
C GLU A 71 -16.99 -1.67 -0.32
N ARG A 72 -16.77 -1.52 0.99
CA ARG A 72 -15.55 -0.90 1.55
C ARG A 72 -14.28 -1.67 1.17
N VAL A 73 -14.36 -3.00 1.16
CA VAL A 73 -13.24 -3.89 0.81
C VAL A 73 -12.94 -3.85 -0.69
N LEU A 74 -13.96 -3.88 -1.54
CA LEU A 74 -13.80 -3.83 -2.99
C LEU A 74 -13.18 -2.50 -3.46
N ASP A 75 -13.63 -1.37 -2.90
CA ASP A 75 -13.06 -0.05 -3.18
C ASP A 75 -11.56 0.01 -2.81
N ARG A 76 -11.19 -0.55 -1.65
CA ARG A 76 -9.79 -0.65 -1.20
C ARG A 76 -8.95 -1.54 -2.12
N GLN A 77 -9.48 -2.68 -2.56
CA GLN A 77 -8.81 -3.55 -3.52
C GLN A 77 -8.58 -2.84 -4.86
N GLU A 78 -9.56 -2.07 -5.35
CA GLU A 78 -9.42 -1.27 -6.55
C GLU A 78 -8.33 -0.20 -6.40
N ILE A 79 -8.30 0.53 -5.28
CA ILE A 79 -7.26 1.55 -5.01
C ILE A 79 -5.88 0.91 -5.01
N LEU A 80 -5.71 -0.23 -4.35
CA LEU A 80 -4.45 -0.96 -4.35
C LEU A 80 -4.07 -1.39 -5.78
N TYR A 81 -5.00 -1.99 -6.52
CA TYR A 81 -4.79 -2.42 -7.90
C TYR A 81 -4.38 -1.26 -8.81
N ARG A 82 -5.12 -0.14 -8.76
CA ARG A 82 -4.82 1.09 -9.52
C ARG A 82 -3.47 1.67 -9.13
N ARG A 83 -3.08 1.64 -7.86
CA ARG A 83 -1.75 2.08 -7.39
C ARG A 83 -0.62 1.21 -7.95
N LYS A 84 -0.86 -0.08 -8.29
CA LYS A 84 0.13 -0.94 -8.96
C LYS A 84 0.45 -0.43 -10.36
N VAL A 85 -0.57 0.00 -11.09
CA VAL A 85 -0.41 0.57 -12.44
C VAL A 85 0.42 1.85 -12.37
N VAL A 86 0.15 2.71 -11.38
CA VAL A 86 0.89 3.97 -11.21
C VAL A 86 2.35 3.72 -10.79
N LYS A 87 2.63 2.91 -9.75
CA LYS A 87 4.01 2.59 -9.34
C LYS A 87 4.80 1.84 -10.42
N GLY A 88 4.16 0.95 -11.19
CA GLY A 88 4.80 0.25 -12.32
C GLY A 88 5.21 1.20 -13.45
N VAL A 89 4.45 2.27 -13.68
CA VAL A 89 4.79 3.32 -14.64
C VAL A 89 5.89 4.24 -14.09
N TYR A 90 5.84 4.64 -12.82
CA TYR A 90 6.87 5.47 -12.18
C TYR A 90 8.22 4.74 -12.02
N ASN A 91 8.23 3.42 -11.82
CA ASN A 91 9.47 2.64 -11.74
C ASN A 91 10.08 2.36 -13.14
N ARG A 92 9.28 2.40 -14.22
CA ARG A 92 9.80 2.28 -15.60
C ARG A 92 10.37 3.58 -16.16
N LEU A 93 10.03 4.72 -15.56
CA LEU A 93 10.55 6.04 -15.97
C LEU A 93 11.80 6.47 -15.19
N LEU A 94 12.20 5.76 -14.13
CA LEU A 94 13.36 6.11 -13.30
C LEU A 94 14.66 5.37 -13.68
N THR A 95 14.64 4.49 -14.69
CA THR A 95 15.85 3.75 -15.12
C THR A 95 16.62 4.42 -16.26
N VAL A 96 16.20 5.58 -16.76
CA VAL A 96 16.96 6.33 -17.79
C VAL A 96 17.10 7.79 -17.38
N SER A 97 18.15 8.09 -16.61
CA SER A 97 19.03 9.27 -16.81
C SER A 97 19.92 9.50 -15.59
N ILE A 98 20.86 8.59 -15.34
CA ILE A 98 22.14 8.97 -14.73
C ILE A 98 23.22 8.46 -15.67
N VAL A 99 23.37 9.15 -16.81
CA VAL A 99 24.62 9.13 -17.57
C VAL A 99 25.28 10.48 -17.27
N PRO A 100 26.37 10.52 -16.49
CA PRO A 100 27.14 11.75 -16.34
C PRO A 100 27.90 11.98 -17.65
N LEU A 101 27.59 13.06 -18.38
CA LEU A 101 28.42 13.55 -19.47
C LEU A 101 29.79 14.00 -18.92
N PRO A 102 30.92 13.47 -19.40
CA PRO A 102 32.23 14.02 -19.10
C PRO A 102 32.64 15.06 -20.16
N HIS A 103 33.01 16.25 -19.69
CA HIS A 103 34.05 17.13 -20.23
C HIS A 103 34.05 17.46 -21.75
N LEU A 104 33.80 18.73 -22.11
CA LEU A 104 34.85 19.66 -22.59
C LEU A 104 34.29 21.07 -22.95
N GLN A 105 34.71 22.05 -22.12
CA GLN A 105 35.03 23.47 -22.36
C GLN A 105 34.00 24.46 -22.98
N PRO A 106 33.72 25.60 -22.31
CA PRO A 106 33.05 26.75 -22.91
C PRO A 106 34.03 27.56 -23.80
N VAL A 107 33.74 27.68 -25.09
CA VAL A 107 34.49 28.58 -25.98
C VAL A 107 34.16 30.02 -25.60
N THR A 108 35.18 30.73 -25.14
CA THR A 108 35.12 32.15 -24.81
C THR A 108 35.69 32.90 -26.00
N THR A 109 34.89 33.65 -26.73
CA THR A 109 35.38 34.75 -27.58
C THR A 109 34.54 35.99 -27.32
N ARG A 110 34.98 36.72 -26.29
CA ARG A 110 35.07 38.18 -26.27
C ARG A 110 35.85 38.60 -27.53
N THR A 111 35.44 39.57 -28.34
CA THR A 111 35.83 41.01 -28.31
C THR A 111 35.27 41.59 -29.63
N ALA A 112 34.30 42.52 -29.60
CA ALA A 112 34.49 43.94 -29.91
C ALA A 112 35.42 44.26 -31.11
N ASP A 113 34.84 44.66 -32.24
CA ASP A 113 35.03 45.98 -32.89
C ASP A 113 33.90 46.21 -33.90
#